data_AF-A0A7Y7C7K9-F1
#
_entry.id   AF-A0A7Y7C7K9-F1
#
_cell.length_a   1.000
_cell.length_b   1.000
_cell.length_c   1.000
_cell.angle_alpha   90.00
_cell.angle_beta   90.00
_cell.angle_gamma   90.00
#
_symmetry.space_group_name_H-M   'P 1'
#
loop_
_entity.id
_entity.type
_entity.pdbx_description
1 polymer ?
#
loop_
_entity_poly.entity_id
_entity_poly.type
_entity_poly.pdbx_seq_one_letter_code
_entity_poly.pdbx_strand_id
1 'polypeptide(L)'
;GMRAGRVVPYKPLVDEALTLAKHQPARVLVVDRGLVPNSPVTPERDVDFATLGREHEGAQVPVEWMESSQPSYILYTSGTTGKPKGVQRDTGGYAVALAASMRHIYTGQPGEVMFTASDIGWVVGHSY
;
A
#
# COMPACT_ATOMS: atom_id res chain seq x y z
N GLY A 1 -5.09 -2.05 13.13
CA GLY A 1 -6.11 -2.08 12.07
C GLY A 1 -7.30 -2.90 12.49
N MET A 2 -8.17 -3.27 11.56
CA MET A 2 -9.30 -4.17 11.82
C MET A 2 -9.36 -5.27 10.77
N ARG A 3 -9.67 -6.49 11.19
CA ARG A 3 -9.89 -7.63 10.30
C ARG A 3 -11.09 -8.41 10.80
N ALA A 4 -12.09 -8.64 9.93
CA ALA A 4 -13.33 -9.31 10.28
C ALA A 4 -14.00 -8.74 11.56
N GLY A 5 -14.08 -7.41 11.64
CA GLY A 5 -14.68 -6.72 12.79
C GLY A 5 -13.85 -6.73 14.09
N ARG A 6 -12.65 -7.32 14.09
CA ARG A 6 -11.78 -7.38 15.27
C ARG A 6 -10.60 -6.43 15.13
N VAL A 7 -10.23 -5.78 16.22
CA VAL A 7 -9.02 -4.95 16.31
C VAL A 7 -7.78 -5.85 16.19
N VAL A 8 -6.85 -5.44 15.34
CA VAL A 8 -5.54 -6.08 15.15
C VAL A 8 -4.44 -5.08 15.55
N PRO A 9 -3.63 -5.35 16.58
CA PRO A 9 -2.53 -4.49 16.96
C PRO A 9 -1.35 -4.64 15.98
N TYR A 10 -1.35 -3.85 14.90
CA TYR A 10 -0.32 -3.94 13.86
C TYR A 10 1.05 -3.46 14.32
N LYS A 11 1.12 -2.49 15.22
CA LYS A 11 2.40 -1.86 15.58
C LYS A 11 3.40 -2.86 16.21
N PRO A 12 3.02 -3.73 17.17
CA PRO A 12 3.90 -4.80 17.63
C PRO A 12 4.37 -5.76 16.52
N LEU A 13 3.50 -6.07 15.54
CA LEU A 13 3.86 -6.94 14.41
C LEU A 13 4.88 -6.28 13.48
N VAL A 14 4.75 -4.97 13.25
CA VAL A 14 5.73 -4.17 12.49
C VAL A 14 7.06 -4.11 13.25
N ASP A 15 7.03 -3.88 14.57
CA ASP A 15 8.23 -3.83 15.39
C ASP A 15 8.99 -5.16 15.37
N GLU A 16 8.28 -6.29 15.53
CA GLU A 16 8.87 -7.63 15.39
C GLU A 16 9.44 -7.84 13.99
N ALA A 17 8.70 -7.49 12.94
CA ALA A 17 9.17 -7.63 11.56
C ALA A 17 10.46 -6.83 11.31
N LEU A 18 10.60 -5.65 11.92
CA LEU A 18 11.84 -4.86 11.85
C LEU A 18 13.00 -5.59 12.53
N THR A 19 12.79 -6.31 13.63
CA THR A 19 13.88 -7.13 14.23
C THR A 19 14.36 -8.26 13.32
N LEU A 20 13.48 -8.78 12.46
CA LEU A 20 13.77 -9.85 11.52
C LEU A 20 14.31 -9.34 10.17
N ALA A 21 14.07 -8.07 9.85
CA ALA A 21 14.41 -7.47 8.58
C ALA A 21 15.93 -7.31 8.45
N LYS A 22 16.50 -7.85 7.36
CA LYS A 22 17.91 -7.62 7.02
C LYS A 22 18.18 -6.17 6.60
N HIS A 23 17.19 -5.52 6.01
CA HIS A 23 17.26 -4.13 5.59
C HIS A 23 16.30 -3.31 6.45
N GLN A 24 16.86 -2.40 7.26
CA GLN A 24 16.10 -1.58 8.17
C GLN A 24 15.74 -0.24 7.52
N PRO A 25 14.46 0.16 7.47
CA PRO A 25 14.09 1.50 7.07
C PRO A 25 14.52 2.52 8.13
N ALA A 26 14.94 3.71 7.69
CA ALA A 26 15.34 4.79 8.59
C ALA A 26 14.16 5.40 9.37
N ARG A 27 12.95 5.30 8.81
CA ARG A 27 11.71 5.85 9.37
C ARG A 27 10.54 4.90 9.11
N VAL A 28 9.57 4.92 10.01
CA VAL A 28 8.28 4.24 9.85
C VAL A 28 7.18 5.29 9.97
N LEU A 29 6.44 5.50 8.89
CA LEU A 29 5.31 6.43 8.89
C LEU A 29 4.06 5.71 9.40
N VAL A 30 3.52 6.17 10.52
CA VAL A 30 2.44 5.50 11.25
C VAL A 30 1.14 6.26 11.06
N VAL A 31 0.14 5.58 10.51
CA VAL A 31 -1.26 6.06 10.52
C VAL A 31 -1.95 5.48 11.74
N ASP A 32 -2.05 6.25 12.82
CA ASP A 32 -2.84 5.85 13.98
C ASP A 32 -4.34 6.04 13.69
N ARG A 33 -5.09 4.93 13.76
CA ARG A 33 -6.55 4.93 13.57
C ARG A 33 -7.32 4.98 14.90
N GLY A 34 -6.64 5.17 16.03
CA GLY A 34 -7.26 5.22 17.36
C GLY A 34 -7.88 3.90 17.83
N LEU A 35 -7.49 2.77 17.22
CA LEU A 35 -8.11 1.46 17.50
C LEU A 35 -7.42 0.69 18.63
N VAL A 36 -6.17 1.02 18.92
CA VAL A 36 -5.37 0.36 19.95
C VAL A 36 -4.88 1.45 20.89
N PRO A 37 -5.38 1.52 22.12
CA PRO A 37 -4.90 2.47 23.11
C PRO A 37 -3.41 2.27 23.38
N ASN A 38 -2.68 3.37 23.58
CA ASN A 38 -1.28 3.36 23.99
C ASN A 38 -0.38 2.50 23.06
N SER A 39 -0.63 2.57 21.75
CA SER A 39 0.20 1.87 20.75
C SER A 39 1.67 2.27 20.92
N PRO A 40 2.63 1.32 20.95
CA PRO A 40 4.01 1.63 21.24
C PRO A 40 4.65 2.46 20.13
N VAL A 41 5.43 3.48 20.52
CA VAL A 41 6.16 4.37 19.60
C VAL A 41 7.65 4.25 19.89
N THR A 42 8.46 4.03 18.87
CA THR A 42 9.92 4.06 18.96
C THR A 42 10.41 5.46 18.59
N PRO A 43 10.99 6.22 19.55
CA PRO A 43 11.49 7.58 19.30
C PRO A 43 12.44 7.63 18.09
N GLU A 44 12.41 8.75 17.37
CA GLU A 44 13.23 9.05 16.18
C GLU A 44 12.99 8.18 14.94
N ARG A 45 12.51 6.94 15.09
CA ARG A 45 12.17 6.03 13.99
C ARG A 45 10.72 6.22 13.54
N ASP A 46 9.78 6.22 14.47
CA ASP A 46 8.35 6.25 14.16
C ASP A 46 7.88 7.69 14.03
N VAL A 47 7.24 8.00 12.90
CA VAL A 47 6.74 9.33 12.56
C VAL A 47 5.23 9.25 12.44
N ASP A 48 4.52 10.11 13.16
CA ASP A 48 3.06 10.20 13.05
C ASP A 48 2.65 10.83 11.71
N PHE A 49 1.89 10.10 10.91
CA PHE A 49 1.45 10.54 9.59
C PHE A 49 0.61 11.81 9.65
N ALA A 50 -0.30 11.91 10.62
CA ALA A 50 -1.20 13.06 10.71
C ALA A 50 -0.44 14.35 11.03
N THR A 51 0.56 14.26 11.91
CA THR A 51 1.41 15.38 12.30
C THR A 51 2.32 15.81 11.17
N LEU A 52 3.05 14.88 10.56
CA LEU A 52 3.89 15.18 9.39
C LEU A 52 3.05 15.72 8.22
N GLY A 53 1.86 15.16 8.00
CA GLY A 53 0.96 15.59 6.94
C GLY A 53 0.52 17.06 7.07
N ARG A 54 0.32 17.56 8.28
CA ARG A 54 0.00 18.99 8.52
C ARG A 54 1.17 19.92 8.18
N GLU A 55 2.41 19.48 8.39
CA GLU A 55 3.60 20.26 8.00
C GLU A 55 3.73 20.41 6.48
N HIS A 56 3.16 19.46 5.73
CA HIS A 56 3.14 19.46 4.26
C HIS A 56 1.77 19.81 3.67
N GLU A 57 0.87 20.41 4.46
CA GLU A 57 -0.45 20.80 3.97
C GLU A 57 -0.32 21.84 2.84
N GLY A 58 -0.99 21.60 1.72
CA GLY A 58 -0.90 22.45 0.53
C GLY A 58 0.38 22.27 -0.30
N ALA A 59 1.29 21.36 0.08
CA ALA A 59 2.48 21.07 -0.71
C ALA A 59 2.10 20.63 -2.14
N GLN A 60 2.75 21.25 -3.13
CA GLN A 60 2.65 20.85 -4.53
C GLN A 60 3.88 20.03 -4.87
N VAL A 61 3.71 18.72 -5.06
CA VAL A 61 4.79 17.82 -5.46
C VAL A 61 4.65 17.56 -6.96
N PRO A 62 5.65 17.92 -7.80
CA PRO A 62 5.59 17.63 -9.23
C PRO A 62 5.57 16.11 -9.46
N VAL A 63 4.91 15.69 -10.54
CA VAL A 63 4.95 14.29 -10.97
C VAL A 63 6.36 13.93 -11.41
N GLU A 64 6.83 12.75 -10.99
CA GLU A 64 8.06 12.18 -11.51
C GLU A 64 7.77 11.50 -12.85
N TRP A 65 8.47 11.92 -13.90
CA TRP A 65 8.31 11.32 -15.23
C TRP A 65 9.10 10.03 -15.32
N MET A 66 8.37 8.93 -15.51
CA MET A 66 8.95 7.58 -15.55
C MET A 66 8.86 6.98 -16.94
N GLU A 67 9.86 6.17 -17.30
CA GLU A 67 9.78 5.36 -18.52
C GLU A 67 8.75 4.24 -18.32
N SER A 68 8.06 3.83 -19.39
CA SER A 68 6.95 2.87 -19.32
C SER A 68 7.31 1.56 -18.64
N SER A 69 8.52 1.04 -18.87
CA SER A 69 9.02 -0.21 -18.30
C SER A 69 9.53 -0.08 -16.86
N GLN A 70 9.59 1.14 -16.30
CA GLN A 70 10.03 1.30 -14.92
C GLN A 70 9.04 0.66 -13.93
N PRO A 71 9.53 0.08 -12.83
CA PRO A 71 8.69 -0.55 -11.82
C PRO A 71 7.71 0.42 -11.18
N SER A 72 6.43 0.05 -11.14
CA SER A 72 5.38 0.75 -10.39
C SER A 72 5.27 0.22 -8.96
N TYR A 73 5.20 -1.10 -8.79
CA TYR A 73 5.14 -1.74 -7.47
C TYR A 73 5.64 -3.19 -7.49
N ILE A 74 5.87 -3.73 -6.29
CA ILE A 74 6.13 -5.15 -6.05
C ILE A 74 5.02 -5.67 -5.14
N LEU A 75 4.29 -6.69 -5.59
CA LEU A 75 3.30 -7.39 -4.78
C LEU A 75 3.74 -8.82 -4.52
N TYR A 76 3.89 -9.17 -3.24
CA TYR A 76 4.29 -10.52 -2.85
C TYR A 76 3.11 -11.48 -2.90
N THR A 77 3.34 -12.65 -3.51
CA THR A 77 2.39 -13.78 -3.53
C THR A 77 3.01 -15.03 -2.92
N SER A 78 2.17 -15.94 -2.44
CA SER A 78 2.61 -17.27 -2.01
C SER A 78 3.27 -18.01 -3.18
N GLY A 79 4.49 -18.51 -2.95
CA GLY A 79 5.18 -19.39 -3.87
C GLY A 79 4.94 -20.85 -3.52
N THR A 80 4.93 -21.74 -4.52
CA THR A 80 4.85 -23.20 -4.32
C THR A 80 6.04 -23.76 -3.53
N THR A 81 7.16 -23.04 -3.49
CA THR A 81 8.41 -23.42 -2.82
C THR A 81 8.53 -22.89 -1.39
N GLY A 82 7.46 -22.32 -0.82
CA GLY A 82 7.44 -21.77 0.54
C GLY A 82 8.07 -20.38 0.70
N LYS A 83 8.84 -19.90 -0.30
CA LYS A 83 9.35 -18.53 -0.33
C LYS A 83 8.38 -17.62 -1.10
N PRO A 84 7.96 -16.47 -0.54
CA PRO A 84 7.17 -15.48 -1.26
C PRO A 84 7.88 -14.99 -2.53
N LYS A 85 7.13 -14.81 -3.61
CA LYS A 85 7.63 -14.25 -4.88
C LYS A 85 7.18 -12.81 -5.00
N GLY A 86 8.11 -11.89 -5.23
CA GLY A 86 7.79 -10.48 -5.49
C GLY A 86 7.43 -10.28 -6.96
N VAL A 87 6.14 -10.11 -7.26
CA VAL A 87 5.68 -9.82 -8.62
C VAL A 87 5.85 -8.33 -8.87
N GLN A 88 6.75 -7.97 -9.78
CA GLN A 88 6.94 -6.60 -10.23
C GLN A 88 5.94 -6.26 -11.34
N ARG A 89 5.37 -5.06 -11.30
CA ARG A 89 4.63 -4.47 -12.42
C ARG A 89 5.36 -3.27 -12.97
N ASP A 90 5.35 -3.13 -14.29
CA ASP A 90 5.77 -1.94 -15.01
C ASP A 90 4.72 -0.83 -14.88
N THR A 91 5.09 0.41 -15.19
CA THR A 91 4.22 1.58 -15.00
C THR A 91 3.24 1.75 -16.16
N GLY A 92 3.73 1.81 -17.39
CA GLY A 92 2.91 2.18 -18.55
C GLY A 92 2.04 1.04 -19.06
N GLY A 93 2.59 -0.17 -19.21
CA GLY A 93 1.83 -1.32 -19.71
C GLY A 93 0.73 -1.74 -18.73
N TYR A 94 1.01 -1.69 -17.42
CA TYR A 94 0.00 -1.95 -16.40
C TYR A 94 -1.13 -0.91 -16.41
N ALA A 95 -0.80 0.39 -16.46
CA ALA A 95 -1.81 1.45 -16.52
C ALA A 95 -2.72 1.33 -17.76
N VAL A 96 -2.14 1.04 -18.93
CA VAL A 96 -2.90 0.81 -20.18
C VAL A 96 -3.80 -0.41 -20.04
N ALA A 97 -3.30 -1.51 -19.46
CA ALA A 97 -4.09 -2.72 -19.26
C ALA A 97 -5.31 -2.47 -18.35
N LEU A 98 -5.13 -1.74 -17.24
CA LEU A 98 -6.23 -1.38 -16.33
C LEU A 98 -7.26 -0.47 -17.00
N ALA A 99 -6.81 0.57 -17.71
CA ALA A 99 -7.72 1.47 -18.43
C ALA A 99 -8.52 0.71 -19.51
N ALA A 100 -7.87 -0.20 -20.25
CA ALA A 100 -8.52 -1.02 -21.26
C ALA A 100 -9.53 -2.00 -20.64
N SER A 101 -9.19 -2.66 -19.53
CA SER A 101 -10.09 -3.63 -18.91
C SER A 101 -11.35 -2.99 -18.33
N MET A 102 -11.26 -1.77 -17.80
CA MET A 102 -12.45 -1.02 -17.35
C MET A 102 -13.48 -0.87 -18.46
N ARG A 103 -13.03 -0.50 -19.67
CA ARG A 103 -13.91 -0.34 -20.84
C ARG A 103 -14.36 -1.67 -21.43
N HIS A 104 -13.45 -2.63 -21.59
CA HIS A 104 -13.69 -3.82 -22.40
C HIS A 104 -14.18 -5.04 -21.63
N ILE A 105 -13.91 -5.11 -20.32
CA ILE A 105 -14.31 -6.23 -19.46
C ILE A 105 -15.43 -5.80 -18.53
N TYR A 106 -15.24 -4.70 -17.80
CA TYR A 106 -16.24 -4.22 -16.84
C TYR A 106 -17.28 -3.29 -17.45
N THR A 107 -17.08 -2.87 -18.70
CA THR A 107 -17.97 -1.97 -19.46
C THR A 107 -18.26 -0.63 -18.76
N GLY A 108 -17.40 -0.24 -17.81
CA GLY A 108 -17.58 0.94 -16.99
C GLY A 108 -17.49 2.23 -17.79
N GLN A 109 -18.41 3.16 -17.50
CA GLN A 109 -18.48 4.48 -18.12
C GLN A 109 -18.10 5.59 -17.14
N PRO A 110 -17.66 6.77 -17.65
CA PRO A 110 -17.45 7.94 -16.81
C PRO A 110 -18.69 8.28 -15.98
N GLY A 111 -18.51 8.48 -14.68
CA GLY A 111 -19.58 8.81 -13.74
C GLY A 111 -20.29 7.61 -13.12
N GLU A 112 -19.98 6.37 -13.54
CA GLU A 112 -20.50 5.17 -12.90
C GLU A 112 -19.74 4.79 -11.64
N VAL A 113 -20.40 4.00 -10.79
CA VAL A 113 -19.84 3.48 -9.54
C VAL A 113 -19.43 2.03 -9.74
N MET A 114 -18.14 1.73 -9.55
CA MET A 114 -17.66 0.37 -9.43
C MET A 114 -17.51 -0.01 -7.96
N PHE A 115 -18.07 -1.14 -7.56
CA PHE A 115 -17.88 -1.69 -6.22
C PHE A 115 -16.91 -2.87 -6.24
N THR A 116 -15.75 -2.71 -5.62
CA THR A 116 -14.74 -3.75 -5.45
C THR A 116 -14.59 -4.11 -3.98
N ALA A 117 -14.88 -5.37 -3.65
CA ALA A 117 -14.81 -5.87 -2.28
C ALA A 117 -13.45 -6.51 -1.94
N SER A 118 -12.47 -6.42 -2.86
CA SER A 118 -11.12 -6.96 -2.65
C SER A 118 -10.31 -6.04 -1.74
N ASP A 119 -9.49 -6.62 -0.88
CA ASP A 119 -8.57 -5.85 -0.05
C ASP A 119 -7.39 -5.35 -0.89
N ILE A 120 -6.90 -4.14 -0.59
CA ILE A 120 -5.80 -3.51 -1.32
C ILE A 120 -4.51 -4.32 -1.24
N GLY A 121 -4.35 -5.27 -0.32
CA GLY A 121 -3.20 -6.18 -0.26
C GLY A 121 -3.20 -7.27 -1.34
N TRP A 122 -4.21 -7.34 -2.21
CA TRP A 122 -4.33 -8.31 -3.30
C TRP A 122 -4.28 -7.66 -4.67
N VAL A 123 -3.96 -8.45 -5.71
CA VAL A 123 -3.83 -7.93 -7.09
C VAL A 123 -5.14 -7.33 -7.61
N VAL A 124 -6.28 -7.85 -7.19
CA VAL A 124 -7.59 -7.30 -7.59
C VAL A 124 -7.77 -5.92 -6.97
N GLY A 125 -7.58 -5.75 -5.65
CA GLY A 125 -7.69 -4.44 -4.99
C GLY A 125 -6.58 -3.44 -5.38
N HIS A 126 -5.42 -3.90 -5.87
CA HIS A 126 -4.44 -3.03 -6.54
C HIS A 126 -4.89 -2.56 -7.92
N SER A 127 -5.77 -3.31 -8.59
CA SER A 127 -6.16 -3.07 -9.98
C SER A 127 -7.48 -2.30 -10.11
N TYR A 128 -8.42 -2.53 -9.20
CA TYR A 128 -9.82 -2.05 -9.25
C TYR A 128 -10.36 -1.86 -7.82
#